data_AF-A0AB37VEW3-F1
#
_entry.id   AF-A0AB37VEW3-F1
#
_cell.length_a   1.000
_cell.length_b   1.000
_cell.length_c   1.000
_cell.angle_alpha   90.00
_cell.angle_beta   90.00
_cell.angle_gamma   90.00
#
_symmetry.space_group_name_H-M   'P 1'
#
loop_
_entity.id
_entity.type
_entity.pdbx_description
1 polymer ?
#
loop_
_entity_poly.entity_id
_entity_poly.type
_entity_poly.pdbx_seq_one_letter_code
_entity_poly.pdbx_strand_id
1 'polypeptide(L)'
;MLKNDLLNHIASAGYNVGFGAKKTFATFDIVSKLPGWIGIISLAVSVLGLYMDEMSSKNISAIFIILSIGSLYINFYDGDKSKYEEAGKRQTDIFRKIERLYYDAKSESQPDSAKEGANKQVISSQADSLIKISRIWADFFPANTSNQPI
;
A
#
# COMPACT_ATOMS: atom_id res chain seq x y z
N MET A 1 -19.48 -24.10 13.72
CA MET A 1 -19.52 -22.62 13.74
C MET A 1 -20.96 -22.17 13.44
N LEU A 2 -21.51 -21.14 14.11
CA LEU A 2 -22.81 -20.60 13.70
C LEU A 2 -22.65 -19.84 12.37
N LYS A 3 -23.66 -19.87 11.49
CA LYS A 3 -23.62 -19.18 10.18
C LYS A 3 -23.25 -17.70 10.32
N ASN A 4 -23.77 -17.03 11.35
CA ASN A 4 -23.48 -15.62 11.60
C ASN A 4 -22.02 -15.37 11.95
N ASP A 5 -21.40 -16.26 12.74
CA ASP A 5 -19.98 -16.17 13.06
C ASP A 5 -19.13 -16.32 11.79
N LEU A 6 -19.52 -17.27 10.92
CA LEU A 6 -18.83 -17.50 9.64
C LEU A 6 -18.88 -16.26 8.75
N LEU A 7 -20.07 -15.68 8.59
CA LEU A 7 -20.25 -14.45 7.82
C LEU A 7 -19.45 -13.27 8.41
N ASN A 8 -19.41 -13.14 9.74
CA ASN A 8 -18.64 -12.10 10.41
C ASN A 8 -17.13 -12.27 10.19
N HIS A 9 -16.61 -13.49 10.23
CA HIS A 9 -15.20 -13.76 9.94
C HIS A 9 -14.83 -13.45 8.48
N ILE A 10 -15.66 -13.86 7.51
CA ILE A 10 -15.43 -13.56 6.09
C ILE A 10 -15.50 -12.04 5.85
N ALA A 11 -16.47 -11.35 6.45
CA ALA A 11 -16.61 -9.90 6.33
C ALA A 11 -15.39 -9.16 6.92
N SER A 12 -14.91 -9.59 8.08
CA SER A 12 -13.73 -9.01 8.75
C SER A 12 -12.46 -9.24 7.92
N ALA A 13 -12.30 -10.43 7.36
CA ALA A 13 -11.23 -10.76 6.42
C ALA A 13 -11.27 -9.83 5.20
N GLY A 14 -12.45 -9.66 4.59
CA GLY A 14 -12.65 -8.78 3.44
C GLY A 14 -12.32 -7.33 3.74
N TYR A 15 -12.78 -6.80 4.88
CA TYR A 15 -12.44 -5.46 5.34
C TYR A 15 -10.92 -5.26 5.45
N ASN A 16 -10.23 -6.21 6.08
CA ASN A 16 -8.78 -6.13 6.28
C ASN A 16 -8.01 -6.18 4.95
N VAL A 17 -8.37 -7.05 3.99
CA VAL A 17 -7.73 -7.07 2.66
C VAL A 17 -8.00 -5.78 1.92
N GLY A 18 -9.26 -5.34 1.86
CA GLY A 18 -9.65 -4.15 1.12
C GLY A 18 -8.97 -2.89 1.65
N PHE A 19 -8.84 -2.76 2.97
CA PHE A 19 -8.10 -1.66 3.59
C PHE A 19 -6.59 -1.72 3.30
N GLY A 20 -5.99 -2.92 3.33
CA GLY A 20 -4.59 -3.13 2.93
C GLY A 20 -4.33 -2.73 1.48
N ALA A 21 -5.27 -3.07 0.56
CA ALA A 21 -5.15 -2.75 -0.85
C ALA A 21 -5.11 -1.23 -1.06
N LYS A 22 -6.02 -0.50 -0.40
CA LYS A 22 -6.07 0.97 -0.45
C LYS A 22 -4.78 1.62 0.06
N LYS A 23 -4.20 1.11 1.15
CA LYS A 23 -2.90 1.59 1.64
C LYS A 23 -1.80 1.36 0.61
N THR A 24 -1.77 0.18 0.01
CA THR A 24 -0.76 -0.18 -1.00
C THR A 24 -0.85 0.73 -2.21
N PHE A 25 -2.06 1.02 -2.69
CA PHE A 25 -2.27 1.99 -3.78
C PHE A 25 -1.92 3.42 -3.38
N ALA A 26 -2.20 3.84 -2.14
CA ALA A 26 -1.77 5.14 -1.64
C ALA A 26 -0.24 5.27 -1.62
N THR A 27 0.47 4.22 -1.20
CA THR A 27 1.94 4.17 -1.29
C THR A 27 2.42 4.25 -2.73
N PHE A 28 1.81 3.47 -3.63
CA PHE A 28 2.12 3.52 -5.06
C PHE A 28 1.95 4.93 -5.62
N ASP A 29 0.84 5.61 -5.31
CA ASP A 29 0.59 6.98 -5.75
C ASP A 29 1.62 7.97 -5.19
N ILE A 30 2.01 7.83 -3.92
CA ILE A 30 3.05 8.66 -3.31
C ILE A 30 4.39 8.45 -4.02
N VAL A 31 4.86 7.20 -4.13
CA VAL A 31 6.16 6.91 -4.73
C VAL A 31 6.17 7.31 -6.21
N SER A 32 5.07 7.13 -6.92
CA SER A 32 4.97 7.44 -8.36
C SER A 32 4.82 8.93 -8.67
N LYS A 33 4.03 9.68 -7.90
CA LYS A 33 3.61 11.05 -8.26
C LYS A 33 4.27 12.13 -7.39
N LEU A 34 4.55 11.85 -6.12
CA LEU A 34 5.06 12.86 -5.19
C LEU A 34 6.37 13.51 -5.67
N PRO A 35 7.37 12.76 -6.20
CA PRO A 35 8.59 13.38 -6.72
C PRO A 35 8.34 14.40 -7.82
N GLY A 36 7.41 14.10 -8.73
CA GLY A 36 7.01 15.00 -9.80
C GLY A 36 6.35 16.28 -9.29
N TRP A 37 5.44 16.17 -8.31
CA TRP A 37 4.82 17.34 -7.67
C TRP A 37 5.84 18.22 -6.95
N ILE A 38 6.80 17.62 -6.23
CA ILE A 38 7.90 18.37 -5.58
C ILE A 38 8.70 19.15 -6.64
N GLY A 39 9.02 18.53 -7.77
CA GLY A 39 9.74 19.18 -8.87
C GLY A 39 9.00 20.39 -9.43
N ILE A 40 7.69 20.24 -9.70
CA ILE A 40 6.86 21.33 -10.24
C ILE A 40 6.75 22.49 -9.24
N ILE A 41 6.48 22.20 -7.96
CA ILE A 41 6.36 23.24 -6.92
C ILE A 41 7.71 23.94 -6.71
N SER A 42 8.82 23.19 -6.67
CA SER A 42 10.15 23.77 -6.55
C SER A 42 10.47 24.71 -7.70
N LEU A 43 10.14 24.32 -8.93
CA LEU A 43 10.34 25.18 -10.10
C LEU A 43 9.49 26.45 -10.02
N ALA A 44 8.22 26.34 -9.62
CA ALA A 44 7.35 27.49 -9.46
C ALA A 44 7.89 28.49 -8.42
N VAL A 45 8.36 27.99 -7.26
CA VAL A 45 8.96 28.84 -6.22
C VAL A 45 10.25 29.48 -6.70
N SER A 46 11.11 28.75 -7.42
CA SER A 46 12.33 29.32 -8.01
C SER A 46 12.03 30.45 -9.01
N VAL A 47 11.00 30.30 -9.84
CA VAL A 47 10.57 31.36 -10.77
C VAL A 47 10.04 32.58 -10.02
N LEU A 48 9.21 32.38 -8.99
CA LEU A 48 8.70 33.48 -8.16
C LEU A 48 9.81 34.19 -7.39
N GLY A 49 10.86 33.47 -6.98
CA GLY A 49 12.06 34.02 -6.34
C GLY A 49 12.85 34.99 -7.21
N LEU A 50 12.64 35.01 -8.53
CA LEU A 50 13.23 36.02 -9.42
C LEU A 50 12.55 37.39 -9.30
N TYR A 51 11.32 37.44 -8.79
CA TYR A 51 10.53 38.67 -8.66
C TYR A 51 10.29 39.07 -7.19
N MET A 52 10.23 38.09 -6.28
CA MET A 52 9.95 38.31 -4.86
C MET A 52 11.14 37.88 -4.01
N ASP A 53 11.77 38.84 -3.34
CA ASP A 53 12.95 38.60 -2.48
C ASP A 53 12.63 37.65 -1.31
N GLU A 54 11.38 37.63 -0.82
CA GLU A 54 10.94 36.73 0.25
C GLU A 54 11.07 35.25 -0.16
N MET A 55 10.74 34.93 -1.41
CA MET A 55 10.80 33.56 -1.96
C MET A 55 12.25 33.10 -2.16
N SER A 56 13.19 34.02 -2.34
CA SER A 56 14.62 33.74 -2.43
C SER A 56 15.32 33.71 -1.05
N SER A 57 14.57 33.79 0.05
CA SER A 57 15.18 33.73 1.38
C SER A 57 15.93 32.42 1.63
N LYS A 58 17.00 32.50 2.43
CA LYS A 58 17.84 31.33 2.78
C LYS A 58 17.02 30.20 3.40
N ASN A 59 16.00 30.54 4.20
CA ASN A 59 15.14 29.56 4.87
C ASN A 59 14.28 28.79 3.86
N ILE A 60 13.63 29.48 2.93
CA ILE A 60 12.81 28.83 1.89
C ILE A 60 13.69 27.97 0.99
N SER A 61 14.82 28.50 0.55
CA SER A 61 15.79 27.76 -0.28
C SER A 61 16.27 26.48 0.40
N ALA A 62 16.61 26.54 1.70
CA ALA A 62 17.04 25.36 2.46
C ALA A 62 15.94 24.28 2.56
N ILE A 63 14.68 24.66 2.78
CA ILE A 63 13.54 23.73 2.82
C ILE A 63 13.40 23.03 1.46
N PHE A 64 13.44 23.78 0.35
CA PHE A 64 13.31 23.20 -0.99
C PHE A 64 14.48 22.30 -1.37
N ILE A 65 15.71 22.60 -0.91
CA ILE A 65 16.86 21.72 -1.09
C ILE A 65 16.65 20.39 -0.35
N ILE A 66 16.20 20.43 0.92
CA ILE A 66 15.92 19.21 1.70
C ILE A 66 14.82 18.38 1.03
N LEU A 67 13.72 19.02 0.61
CA LEU A 67 12.62 18.35 -0.12
C LEU A 67 13.09 17.76 -1.45
N SER A 68 13.97 18.45 -2.18
CA SER A 68 14.54 17.96 -3.44
C SER A 68 15.43 16.74 -3.22
N ILE A 69 16.29 16.75 -2.19
CA ILE A 69 17.10 15.58 -1.84
C ILE A 69 16.21 14.39 -1.45
N GLY A 70 15.17 14.62 -0.65
CA GLY A 70 14.19 13.59 -0.31
C GLY A 70 13.45 13.03 -1.54
N SER A 71 13.07 13.90 -2.49
CA SER A 71 12.46 13.51 -3.77
C SER A 71 13.39 12.63 -4.61
N LEU A 72 14.68 12.98 -4.69
CA LEU A 72 15.69 12.17 -5.35
C LEU A 72 15.86 10.80 -4.68
N TYR A 73 15.81 10.74 -3.35
CA TYR A 73 15.83 9.46 -2.63
C TYR A 73 14.65 8.56 -3.01
N ILE A 74 13.43 9.12 -3.11
CA ILE A 74 12.24 8.38 -3.55
C ILE A 74 12.39 7.90 -5.01
N ASN A 75 13.02 8.67 -5.89
CA ASN A 75 13.25 8.26 -7.28
C ASN A 75 14.15 7.02 -7.42
N PHE A 76 15.01 6.71 -6.44
CA PHE A 76 15.75 5.43 -6.47
C PHE A 76 14.85 4.20 -6.33
N TYR A 77 13.62 4.36 -5.82
CA TYR A 77 12.61 3.31 -5.73
C TYR A 77 11.70 3.24 -6.98
N ASP A 78 12.00 4.01 -8.04
CA ASP A 78 11.25 3.99 -9.30
C ASP A 78 11.17 2.59 -9.92
N GLY A 79 12.27 1.82 -9.85
CA GLY A 79 12.32 0.44 -10.33
C GLY A 79 11.38 -0.52 -9.60
N ASP A 80 10.95 -0.17 -8.38
CA ASP A 80 10.09 -1.00 -7.53
C ASP A 80 8.62 -0.56 -7.56
N LYS A 81 8.27 0.53 -8.27
CA LYS A 81 6.89 1.04 -8.38
C LYS A 81 5.91 -0.02 -8.86
N SER A 82 6.31 -0.84 -9.84
CA SER A 82 5.49 -1.92 -10.38
C SER A 82 5.14 -2.98 -9.31
N LYS A 83 6.01 -3.22 -8.33
CA LYS A 83 5.77 -4.16 -7.23
C LYS A 83 4.61 -3.70 -6.35
N TYR A 84 4.50 -2.40 -6.08
CA TYR A 84 3.38 -1.85 -5.30
C TYR A 84 2.07 -1.93 -6.07
N GLU A 85 2.09 -1.64 -7.38
CA GLU A 85 0.92 -1.76 -8.24
C GLU A 85 0.43 -3.22 -8.31
N GLU A 86 1.35 -4.16 -8.55
CA GLU A 86 1.04 -5.59 -8.60
C GLU A 86 0.51 -6.11 -7.27
N ALA A 87 1.14 -5.71 -6.15
CA ALA A 87 0.68 -6.07 -4.81
C ALA A 87 -0.73 -5.52 -4.52
N GLY A 88 -1.03 -4.29 -4.95
CA GLY A 88 -2.36 -3.69 -4.82
C GLY A 88 -3.43 -4.44 -5.64
N LYS A 89 -3.10 -4.81 -6.88
CA LYS A 89 -3.97 -5.63 -7.75
C LYS A 89 -4.24 -7.00 -7.13
N ARG A 90 -3.19 -7.67 -6.66
CA ARG A 90 -3.29 -9.00 -6.02
C ARG A 90 -4.18 -8.98 -4.78
N GLN A 91 -4.09 -7.94 -3.95
CA GLN A 91 -4.98 -7.77 -2.80
C GLN A 91 -6.42 -7.52 -3.23
N THR A 92 -6.64 -6.74 -4.29
CA THR A 92 -7.98 -6.53 -4.84
C THR A 92 -8.59 -7.83 -5.34
N ASP A 93 -7.80 -8.70 -5.95
CA ASP A 93 -8.25 -10.03 -6.38
C ASP A 93 -8.59 -10.94 -5.19
N ILE A 94 -7.79 -10.92 -4.12
CA ILE A 94 -8.12 -11.64 -2.88
C ILE A 94 -9.41 -11.08 -2.26
N PHE A 95 -9.56 -9.75 -2.23
CA PHE A 95 -10.78 -9.09 -1.74
C PHE A 95 -12.02 -9.56 -2.50
N ARG A 96 -11.96 -9.59 -3.84
CA ARG A 96 -13.06 -10.10 -4.69
C ARG A 96 -13.38 -11.58 -4.42
N LYS A 97 -12.35 -12.41 -4.16
CA LYS A 97 -12.57 -13.81 -3.77
C LYS A 97 -13.30 -13.92 -2.43
N ILE A 98 -12.90 -13.11 -1.45
CA ILE A 98 -13.57 -13.05 -0.14
C ILE A 98 -15.01 -12.55 -0.27
N GLU A 99 -15.25 -11.54 -1.12
CA GLU A 99 -16.58 -11.03 -1.41
C GLU A 99 -17.49 -12.12 -1.98
N ARG A 100 -17.01 -12.89 -2.97
CA ARG A 100 -17.75 -14.05 -3.50
C ARG A 100 -18.05 -15.08 -2.41
N LEU A 101 -17.04 -15.44 -1.60
CA LEU A 101 -17.23 -16.37 -0.49
C LEU A 101 -18.27 -15.90 0.52
N TYR A 102 -18.33 -14.59 0.79
CA TYR A 102 -19.34 -14.01 1.67
C TYR A 102 -20.74 -14.20 1.10
N TYR A 103 -20.95 -13.87 -0.18
CA TYR A 103 -22.26 -14.00 -0.81
C TYR A 103 -22.69 -15.47 -0.97
N ASP A 104 -21.75 -16.35 -1.31
CA ASP A 104 -21.99 -17.80 -1.39
C ASP A 104 -22.44 -18.33 -0.02
N ALA A 105 -21.68 -18.04 1.04
CA ALA A 105 -22.02 -18.46 2.41
C ALA A 105 -23.33 -17.82 2.92
N LYS A 106 -23.65 -16.61 2.46
CA LYS A 106 -24.89 -15.91 2.84
C LYS A 106 -26.13 -16.54 2.19
N SER A 107 -26.01 -16.96 0.93
CA SER A 107 -27.09 -17.56 0.14
C SER A 107 -27.51 -18.96 0.63
N GLU A 108 -26.65 -19.63 1.39
CA GLU A 108 -26.82 -21.03 1.78
C GLU A 108 -27.56 -21.19 3.12
N SER A 109 -28.38 -22.22 3.27
CA SER A 109 -29.18 -22.43 4.49
C SER A 109 -28.34 -22.89 5.69
N GLN A 110 -27.30 -23.71 5.46
CA GLN A 110 -26.36 -24.18 6.49
C GLN A 110 -24.92 -24.20 5.96
N PRO A 111 -23.92 -23.93 6.82
CA PRO A 111 -22.51 -23.94 6.43
C PRO A 111 -21.99 -25.37 6.21
N ASP A 112 -21.51 -25.67 5.00
CA ASP A 112 -20.92 -26.96 4.65
C ASP A 112 -19.42 -27.02 5.03
N SER A 113 -18.98 -28.17 5.55
CA SER A 113 -17.62 -28.45 6.03
C SER A 113 -16.54 -28.26 4.96
N ALA A 114 -16.85 -28.58 3.70
CA ALA A 114 -15.94 -28.39 2.57
C ALA A 114 -15.68 -26.90 2.27
N LYS A 115 -16.72 -26.06 2.40
CA LYS A 115 -16.62 -24.60 2.20
C LYS A 115 -15.95 -23.91 3.38
N GLU A 116 -16.09 -24.45 4.59
CA GLU A 116 -15.33 -23.98 5.76
C GLU A 116 -13.81 -24.17 5.55
N GLY A 117 -13.40 -25.28 4.93
CA GLY A 117 -12.01 -25.52 4.52
C GLY A 117 -11.51 -24.51 3.47
N ALA A 118 -12.30 -24.26 2.43
CA ALA A 118 -11.97 -23.25 1.40
C ALA A 118 -11.87 -21.83 1.98
N ASN A 119 -12.75 -21.46 2.92
CA ASN A 119 -12.70 -20.19 3.63
C ASN A 119 -11.40 -20.03 4.43
N LYS A 120 -10.97 -21.07 5.17
CA LYS A 120 -9.68 -21.05 5.89
C LYS A 120 -8.49 -20.90 4.94
N GLN A 121 -8.57 -21.51 3.75
CA GLN A 121 -7.52 -21.39 2.74
C GLN A 121 -7.44 -19.97 2.14
N VAL A 122 -8.58 -19.30 1.92
CA VAL A 122 -8.57 -17.91 1.44
C VAL A 122 -8.08 -16.95 2.53
N ILE A 123 -8.48 -17.15 3.79
CA ILE A 123 -8.02 -16.33 4.92
C ILE A 123 -6.51 -16.49 5.15
N SER A 124 -5.97 -17.71 5.05
CA SER A 124 -4.51 -17.93 5.13
C SER A 124 -3.77 -17.27 3.95
N SER A 125 -4.32 -17.35 2.73
CA SER A 125 -3.74 -16.66 1.57
C SER A 125 -3.73 -15.12 1.71
N GLN A 126 -4.72 -14.56 2.43
CA GLN A 126 -4.71 -13.16 2.83
C GLN A 126 -3.55 -12.85 3.77
N ALA A 127 -3.35 -13.65 4.82
CA ALA A 127 -2.26 -13.44 5.78
C ALA A 127 -0.89 -13.46 5.08
N ASP A 128 -0.68 -14.40 4.16
CA ASP A 128 0.54 -14.47 3.36
C ASP A 128 0.73 -13.23 2.47
N SER A 129 -0.35 -12.70 1.90
CA SER A 129 -0.29 -11.46 1.10
C SER A 129 0.09 -10.24 1.95
N LEU A 130 -0.48 -10.13 3.16
CA LEU A 130 -0.18 -9.06 4.11
C LEU A 130 1.28 -9.11 4.58
N ILE A 131 1.81 -10.30 4.84
CA ILE A 131 3.22 -10.52 5.18
C ILE A 131 4.15 -10.11 4.02
N LYS A 132 3.77 -10.40 2.77
CA LYS A 132 4.55 -9.95 1.61
C LYS A 132 4.58 -8.43 1.49
N ILE A 133 3.46 -7.75 1.71
CA ILE A 133 3.40 -6.28 1.65
C ILE A 133 4.16 -5.65 2.81
N SER A 134 4.09 -6.23 4.02
CA SER A 134 4.88 -5.74 5.15
C SER A 134 6.37 -5.88 4.89
N ARG A 135 6.81 -6.92 4.17
CA ARG A 135 8.20 -7.06 3.71
C ARG A 135 8.59 -5.98 2.70
N ILE A 136 7.74 -5.71 1.70
CA ILE A 136 7.97 -4.61 0.74
C ILE A 136 8.10 -3.25 1.46
N TRP A 137 7.28 -3.02 2.50
CA TRP A 137 7.38 -1.82 3.33
C TRP A 137 8.61 -1.84 4.25
N ALA A 138 9.06 -2.99 4.74
CA ALA A 138 10.30 -3.10 5.51
C ALA A 138 11.53 -2.77 4.65
N ASP A 139 11.52 -3.17 3.37
CA ASP A 139 12.58 -2.82 2.40
C ASP A 139 12.60 -1.31 2.06
N PHE A 140 11.49 -0.61 2.31
CA PHE A 140 11.37 0.84 2.10
C PHE A 140 12.01 1.67 3.23
N PHE A 141 12.07 1.14 4.46
CA PHE A 141 12.73 1.81 5.58
C PHE A 141 14.19 1.35 5.69
N PRO A 142 15.20 2.22 5.53
CA PRO A 142 16.58 1.81 5.72
C PRO A 142 16.84 1.57 7.21
N ALA A 143 16.77 0.32 7.66
CA ALA A 143 17.38 -0.12 8.93
C ALA A 143 17.73 -1.63 8.93
N ASN A 144 19.03 -1.86 8.87
CA ASN A 144 19.77 -3.06 9.30
C ASN A 144 19.71 -4.31 8.40
N THR A 145 20.74 -4.44 7.58
CA THR A 145 21.14 -5.65 6.84
C THR A 145 21.56 -6.83 7.73
N SER A 146 21.29 -6.87 9.04
CA SER A 146 21.91 -7.88 9.94
C SER A 146 21.21 -9.24 10.03
N ASN A 147 20.09 -9.51 9.35
CA ASN A 147 19.40 -10.81 9.52
C ASN A 147 19.22 -11.57 8.19
N GLN A 148 20.25 -11.59 7.34
CA GLN A 148 20.40 -12.69 6.38
C GLN A 148 20.78 -13.95 7.19
N PRO A 149 19.99 -15.03 7.17
CA PRO A 149 20.44 -16.29 7.77
C PRO A 149 21.66 -16.81 6.99
N ILE A 150 22.68 -17.25 7.74
CA ILE A 150 23.80 -18.03 7.21
C ILE A 150 23.27 -19.41 6.75
#